data_AF-A0A2A9M582-F1
#
_entry.id   AF-A0A2A9M582-F1
#
_cell.length_a   1.000
_cell.length_b   1.000
_cell.length_c   1.000
_cell.angle_alpha   90.00
_cell.angle_beta   90.00
_cell.angle_gamma   90.00
#
_symmetry.space_group_name_H-M   'P 1'
#
loop_
_entity.id
_entity.type
_entity.pdbx_description
1 polymer ?
#
loop_
_entity_poly.entity_id
_entity_poly.type
_entity_poly.pdbx_seq_one_letter_code
_entity_poly.pdbx_strand_id
1 'polypeptide(L)'
;MTDSAGNTGARKGAAIQLTPVEAFRACVLLDEALRQLSFVSKLGPAGHTVKRDELSLSKGDEIVRMIQEQSGLQEKFKVLTEEKQALRGLSNIEKLKNVENELQEISTKMREANKELCRSLRQNPNIQENTVKLQLERQKVEEWYADVRDELKKAYTFKSLQDRVATEKHEQERLSEVKKRTRESMQAVRLLEAELKKETAEYERDMKQTNAEISTLKEELQQSRLKSSLKLSFEEKQLAAQEEALLRVFQKKEIELQSQLEKEHEEASVEEFAHTQVLKFSKEYIQKVQDERQAWHERFAKETEDKQRELTALLKHQNSIMRTLAVAQQRLDEDQERRDAEEKAAITKAALLVERAKQDDKLKQAAVTIRHFARVFLKNIQEVLQESSKGKKKGKDKKGK
;
A
#
# COMPACT_ATOMS: atom_id res chain seq x y z
N MET A 1 48.10 61.16 -39.87
CA MET A 1 48.86 60.45 -40.93
C MET A 1 47.83 59.75 -41.80
N THR A 2 47.46 60.17 -42.99
CA THR A 2 47.96 61.18 -43.93
C THR A 2 46.72 61.71 -44.65
N ASP A 3 46.46 63.00 -44.50
CA ASP A 3 45.54 63.75 -45.36
C ASP A 3 46.09 63.74 -46.80
N SER A 4 45.30 63.21 -47.72
CA SER A 4 45.44 63.50 -49.14
C SER A 4 44.08 63.94 -49.64
N ALA A 5 43.76 65.20 -49.36
CA ALA A 5 42.69 65.93 -50.00
C ALA A 5 43.03 66.06 -51.50
N GLY A 6 42.60 65.06 -52.26
CA GLY A 6 42.55 65.10 -53.72
C GLY A 6 41.50 66.12 -54.16
N ASN A 7 41.92 67.38 -54.21
CA ASN A 7 41.22 68.48 -54.85
C ASN A 7 41.13 68.23 -56.37
N THR A 8 40.20 67.38 -56.80
CA THR A 8 39.79 67.30 -58.20
C THR A 8 38.85 68.47 -58.47
N GLY A 9 39.46 69.63 -58.70
CA GLY A 9 38.75 70.81 -59.15
C GLY A 9 37.88 70.49 -60.36
N ALA A 10 36.57 70.68 -60.17
CA ALA A 10 35.62 70.78 -61.25
C ALA A 10 36.01 71.97 -62.14
N ARG A 11 36.88 71.72 -63.14
CA ARG A 11 37.00 72.60 -64.30
C ARG A 11 35.65 72.56 -65.01
N LYS A 12 34.76 73.49 -64.67
CA LYS A 12 33.68 73.91 -65.58
C LYS A 12 34.34 74.13 -66.94
N GLY A 13 34.05 73.24 -67.89
CA GLY A 13 34.68 73.25 -69.21
C GLY A 13 34.48 74.62 -69.85
N ALA A 14 35.56 75.39 -69.96
CA ALA A 14 35.59 76.49 -70.90
C ALA A 14 35.31 75.89 -72.27
N ALA A 15 34.28 76.39 -72.95
CA ALA A 15 33.94 75.92 -74.29
C ALA A 15 35.18 76.09 -75.17
N ILE A 16 35.74 74.99 -75.67
CA ILE A 16 36.89 75.04 -76.56
C ILE A 16 36.39 75.72 -77.84
N GLN A 17 36.81 76.97 -78.05
CA GLN A 17 36.55 77.72 -79.27
C GLN A 17 37.65 77.41 -80.28
N LEU A 18 37.24 76.98 -81.46
CA LEU A 18 38.13 76.74 -82.58
C LEU A 18 38.37 78.04 -83.34
N THR A 19 39.50 78.13 -84.01
CA THR A 19 39.69 79.23 -84.97
C THR A 19 38.73 79.06 -86.15
N PRO A 20 38.36 80.14 -86.86
CA PRO A 20 37.46 80.06 -88.00
C PRO A 20 37.94 79.09 -89.09
N VAL A 21 39.26 78.99 -89.29
CA VAL A 21 39.87 78.06 -90.25
C VAL A 21 39.75 76.60 -89.80
N GLU A 22 39.96 76.32 -88.51
CA GLU A 22 39.79 74.98 -87.95
C GLU A 22 38.32 74.53 -87.96
N ALA A 23 37.40 75.42 -87.57
CA ALA A 23 35.97 75.15 -87.61
C ALA A 23 35.48 74.91 -89.04
N PHE A 24 35.98 75.66 -90.02
CA PHE A 24 35.66 75.42 -91.44
C PHE A 24 36.16 74.05 -91.92
N ARG A 25 37.41 73.70 -91.62
CA ARG A 25 37.98 72.37 -91.95
C ARG A 25 37.17 71.24 -91.31
N ALA A 26 36.80 71.39 -90.04
CA ALA A 26 35.95 70.43 -89.32
C ALA A 26 34.56 70.30 -89.96
N CYS A 27 33.94 71.41 -90.37
CA CYS A 27 32.66 71.39 -91.09
C CYS A 27 32.73 70.61 -92.41
N VAL A 28 33.79 70.80 -93.20
CA VAL A 28 33.97 70.05 -94.46
C VAL A 28 34.07 68.55 -94.20
N LEU A 29 34.80 68.14 -93.16
CA LEU A 29 34.91 66.74 -92.76
C LEU A 29 33.57 66.17 -92.26
N LEU A 30 32.80 66.95 -91.49
CA LEU A 30 31.47 66.54 -91.02
C LEU A 30 30.46 66.44 -92.17
N ASP A 31 30.49 67.35 -93.14
CA ASP A 31 29.63 67.29 -94.32
C ASP A 31 29.94 66.04 -95.18
N GLU A 32 31.22 65.65 -95.28
CA GLU A 32 31.60 64.38 -95.92
C GLU A 32 31.18 63.16 -95.08
N ALA A 33 31.40 63.18 -93.77
CA ALA A 33 30.97 62.10 -92.87
C ALA A 33 29.45 61.89 -92.89
N LEU A 34 28.65 62.96 -92.92
CA LEU A 34 27.20 62.92 -93.04
C LEU A 34 26.75 62.33 -94.39
N ARG A 35 27.45 62.65 -95.49
CA ARG A 35 27.18 62.03 -96.80
C ARG A 35 27.45 60.53 -96.78
N GLN A 36 28.56 60.11 -96.18
CA GLN A 36 28.91 58.70 -96.04
C GLN A 36 27.95 57.95 -95.13
N LEU A 37 27.55 58.54 -93.98
CA LEU A 37 26.54 57.98 -93.08
C LEU A 37 25.19 57.85 -93.78
N SER A 38 24.72 58.90 -94.46
CA SER A 38 23.49 58.85 -95.25
C SER A 38 23.54 57.77 -96.34
N PHE A 39 24.70 57.60 -96.99
CA PHE A 39 24.91 56.51 -97.96
C PHE A 39 24.82 55.13 -97.29
N VAL A 40 25.46 54.93 -96.14
CA VAL A 40 25.41 53.68 -95.36
C VAL A 40 24.00 53.41 -94.81
N SER A 41 23.24 54.44 -94.46
CA SER A 41 21.84 54.37 -94.05
C SER A 41 20.94 53.96 -95.22
N LYS A 42 21.22 54.46 -96.44
CA LYS A 42 20.56 54.06 -97.70
C LYS A 42 20.97 52.68 -98.22
N LEU A 43 22.16 52.20 -97.83
CA LEU A 43 22.58 50.81 -98.05
C LEU A 43 21.87 49.83 -97.09
N GLY A 44 21.38 50.32 -95.95
CA GLY A 44 20.33 49.64 -95.20
C GLY A 44 18.96 49.82 -95.87
N PRO A 45 17.89 49.26 -95.31
CA PRO A 45 17.32 47.94 -95.60
C PRO A 45 16.83 47.71 -97.06
N ALA A 46 17.39 48.32 -98.10
CA ALA A 46 16.94 48.07 -99.48
C ALA A 46 17.48 46.75 -100.10
N GLY A 47 18.70 46.32 -99.72
CA GLY A 47 19.34 45.11 -100.27
C GLY A 47 19.50 43.94 -99.28
N HIS A 48 19.20 44.15 -97.99
CA HIS A 48 19.36 43.16 -96.92
C HIS A 48 18.05 42.57 -96.42
N THR A 49 16.88 43.10 -96.82
CA THR A 49 15.56 42.56 -96.45
C THR A 49 15.31 41.18 -97.04
N VAL A 50 15.71 40.95 -98.30
CA VAL A 50 15.55 39.64 -98.98
C VAL A 50 16.36 38.55 -98.28
N LYS A 51 17.66 38.77 -98.03
CA LYS A 51 18.52 37.81 -97.28
C LYS A 51 18.14 37.64 -95.81
N ARG A 52 17.43 38.61 -95.24
CA ARG A 52 17.01 38.65 -93.83
C ARG A 52 15.72 37.88 -93.61
N ASP A 53 14.77 38.00 -94.54
CA ASP A 53 13.61 37.14 -94.58
C ASP A 53 14.07 35.69 -94.83
N GLU A 54 15.00 35.44 -95.74
CA GLU A 54 15.59 34.11 -95.94
C GLU A 54 16.24 33.52 -94.68
N LEU A 55 16.99 34.31 -93.89
CA LEU A 55 17.62 33.81 -92.66
C LEU A 55 16.61 33.58 -91.53
N SER A 56 15.60 34.45 -91.40
CA SER A 56 14.53 34.30 -90.41
C SER A 56 13.57 33.16 -90.78
N LEU A 57 13.29 32.98 -92.08
CA LEU A 57 12.54 31.87 -92.64
C LEU A 57 13.32 30.57 -92.48
N SER A 58 14.62 30.54 -92.81
CA SER A 58 15.48 29.36 -92.65
C SER A 58 15.55 28.88 -91.19
N LYS A 59 15.63 29.81 -90.22
CA LYS A 59 15.56 29.45 -88.80
C LYS A 59 14.15 29.05 -88.35
N GLY A 60 13.12 29.66 -88.92
CA GLY A 60 11.72 29.24 -88.73
C GLY A 60 11.50 27.80 -89.21
N ASP A 61 11.99 27.47 -90.40
CA ASP A 61 11.93 26.15 -91.01
C ASP A 61 12.73 25.12 -90.19
N GLU A 62 13.88 25.52 -89.65
CA GLU A 62 14.67 24.66 -88.75
C GLU A 62 13.94 24.38 -87.43
N ILE A 63 13.27 25.39 -86.85
CA ILE A 63 12.42 25.22 -85.65
C ILE A 63 11.22 24.32 -85.97
N VAL A 64 10.57 24.52 -87.11
CA VAL A 64 9.46 23.66 -87.57
C VAL A 64 9.94 22.23 -87.77
N ARG A 65 11.13 22.01 -88.35
CA ARG A 65 11.75 20.69 -88.48
C ARG A 65 12.00 20.04 -87.12
N MET A 66 12.56 20.79 -86.16
CA MET A 66 12.79 20.29 -84.80
C MET A 66 11.48 19.93 -84.08
N ILE A 67 10.42 20.72 -84.26
CA ILE A 67 9.08 20.41 -83.71
C ILE A 67 8.54 19.12 -84.34
N GLN A 68 8.66 18.95 -85.66
CA GLN A 68 8.25 17.72 -86.35
C GLN A 68 9.05 16.50 -85.88
N GLU A 69 10.37 16.64 -85.72
CA GLU A 69 11.24 15.60 -85.17
C GLU A 69 10.84 15.22 -83.73
N GLN A 70 10.52 16.21 -82.88
CA GLN A 70 10.02 15.97 -81.53
C GLN A 70 8.66 15.26 -81.53
N SER A 71 7.71 15.70 -82.35
CA SER A 71 6.39 15.05 -82.49
C SER A 71 6.53 13.61 -83.00
N GLY A 72 7.44 13.36 -83.94
CA GLY A 72 7.75 12.02 -84.41
C GLY A 72 8.34 11.11 -83.31
N LEU A 73 9.20 11.65 -82.44
CA LEU A 73 9.73 10.92 -81.28
C LEU A 73 8.64 10.63 -80.23
N GLN A 74 7.70 11.56 -80.02
CA GLN A 74 6.56 11.37 -79.11
C GLN A 74 5.63 10.27 -79.59
N GLU A 75 5.32 10.24 -80.89
CA GLU A 75 4.47 9.19 -81.47
C GLU A 75 5.13 7.81 -81.34
N LYS A 76 6.44 7.70 -81.65
CA LYS A 76 7.18 6.46 -81.46
C LYS A 76 7.24 6.01 -80.00
N PHE A 77 7.41 6.96 -79.07
CA PHE A 77 7.39 6.66 -77.63
C PHE A 77 6.02 6.12 -77.19
N LYS A 78 4.93 6.68 -77.71
CA LYS A 78 3.56 6.21 -77.44
C LYS A 78 3.35 4.79 -77.95
N VAL A 79 3.72 4.51 -79.20
CA VAL A 79 3.63 3.17 -79.80
C VAL A 79 4.42 2.13 -79.00
N LEU A 80 5.67 2.42 -78.65
CA LEU A 80 6.49 1.51 -77.82
C LEU A 80 5.93 1.33 -76.40
N THR A 81 5.26 2.34 -75.86
CA THR A 81 4.59 2.23 -74.55
C THR A 81 3.38 1.30 -74.63
N GLU A 82 2.58 1.41 -75.70
CA GLU A 82 1.45 0.51 -75.97
C GLU A 82 1.93 -0.92 -76.23
N GLU A 83 3.01 -1.10 -77.01
CA GLU A 83 3.64 -2.41 -77.26
C GLU A 83 4.19 -3.02 -75.97
N LYS A 84 4.85 -2.22 -75.12
CA LYS A 84 5.31 -2.66 -73.78
C LYS A 84 4.15 -3.13 -72.92
N GLN A 85 3.02 -2.42 -72.93
CA GLN A 85 1.83 -2.80 -72.16
C GLN A 85 1.22 -4.11 -72.69
N ALA A 86 1.16 -4.30 -74.00
CA ALA A 86 0.68 -5.53 -74.63
C ALA A 86 1.58 -6.75 -74.36
N LEU A 87 2.90 -6.53 -74.26
CA LEU A 87 3.88 -7.57 -73.93
C LEU A 87 3.92 -7.90 -72.43
N ARG A 88 3.32 -7.06 -71.57
CA ARG A 88 3.30 -7.25 -70.12
C ARG A 88 2.31 -8.36 -69.75
N GLY A 89 2.83 -9.56 -69.51
CA GLY A 89 2.04 -10.76 -69.18
C GLY A 89 2.18 -11.90 -70.20
N LEU A 90 2.86 -11.65 -71.33
CA LEU A 90 3.26 -12.69 -72.29
C LEU A 90 4.67 -13.19 -71.91
N SER A 91 4.97 -14.48 -72.14
CA SER A 91 6.25 -15.12 -71.77
C SER A 91 7.46 -14.67 -72.60
N ASN A 92 7.31 -13.65 -73.45
CA ASN A 92 8.36 -13.19 -74.35
C ASN A 92 9.24 -12.11 -73.69
N ILE A 93 10.04 -12.55 -72.72
CA ILE A 93 10.96 -11.72 -71.91
C ILE A 93 11.97 -10.98 -72.80
N GLU A 94 12.42 -11.59 -73.89
CA GLU A 94 13.43 -11.02 -74.78
C GLU A 94 12.88 -9.84 -75.61
N LYS A 95 11.67 -9.98 -76.17
CA LYS A 95 10.99 -8.86 -76.85
C LYS A 95 10.66 -7.72 -75.90
N LEU A 96 10.21 -8.03 -74.68
CA LEU A 96 9.95 -7.01 -73.67
C LEU A 96 11.21 -6.20 -73.34
N LYS A 97 12.35 -6.86 -73.19
CA LYS A 97 13.63 -6.21 -72.91
C LYS A 97 14.11 -5.32 -74.06
N ASN A 98 13.90 -5.74 -75.31
CA ASN A 98 14.21 -4.93 -76.49
C ASN A 98 13.34 -3.67 -76.56
N VAL A 99 12.03 -3.80 -76.34
CA VAL A 99 11.11 -2.65 -76.27
C VAL A 99 11.47 -1.71 -75.12
N GLU A 100 11.91 -2.24 -73.96
CA GLU A 100 12.38 -1.40 -72.85
C GLU A 100 13.66 -0.61 -73.18
N ASN A 101 14.61 -1.24 -73.87
CA ASN A 101 15.83 -0.57 -74.33
C ASN A 101 15.51 0.53 -75.36
N GLU A 102 14.66 0.23 -76.35
CA GLU A 102 14.23 1.20 -77.35
C GLU A 102 13.45 2.36 -76.72
N LEU A 103 12.58 2.09 -75.74
CA LEU A 103 11.86 3.12 -74.99
C LEU A 103 12.83 4.04 -74.23
N GLN A 104 13.89 3.48 -73.65
CA GLN A 104 14.93 4.25 -72.96
C GLN A 104 15.73 5.13 -73.94
N GLU A 105 16.09 4.61 -75.12
CA GLU A 105 16.75 5.38 -76.17
C GLU A 105 15.88 6.49 -76.76
N ILE A 106 14.58 6.24 -76.99
CA ILE A 106 13.66 7.27 -77.45
C ILE A 106 13.45 8.32 -76.35
N SER A 107 13.43 7.93 -75.07
CA SER A 107 13.35 8.86 -73.95
C SER A 107 14.57 9.79 -73.86
N THR A 108 15.78 9.29 -74.13
CA THR A 108 16.99 10.13 -74.16
C THR A 108 16.98 11.05 -75.38
N LYS A 109 16.70 10.52 -76.58
CA LYS A 109 16.58 11.32 -77.82
C LYS A 109 15.50 12.40 -77.71
N MET A 110 14.37 12.12 -77.09
CA MET A 110 13.31 13.10 -76.85
C MET A 110 13.76 14.20 -75.88
N ARG A 111 14.51 13.86 -74.83
CA ARG A 111 15.10 14.85 -73.91
C ARG A 111 16.12 15.74 -74.62
N GLU A 112 16.96 15.17 -75.47
CA GLU A 112 17.95 15.90 -76.26
C GLU A 112 17.29 16.82 -77.29
N ALA A 113 16.32 16.32 -78.07
CA ALA A 113 15.56 17.11 -79.03
C ALA A 113 14.81 18.27 -78.37
N ASN A 114 14.20 18.05 -77.20
CA ASN A 114 13.52 19.10 -76.45
C ASN A 114 14.51 20.14 -75.89
N LYS A 115 15.69 19.70 -75.42
CA LYS A 115 16.77 20.61 -75.00
C LYS A 115 17.27 21.48 -76.16
N GLU A 116 17.44 20.89 -77.34
CA GLU A 116 17.91 21.59 -78.54
C GLU A 116 16.85 22.57 -79.06
N LEU A 117 15.57 22.17 -79.10
CA LEU A 117 14.45 23.07 -79.40
C LEU A 117 14.38 24.25 -78.41
N CYS A 118 14.43 23.97 -77.10
CA CYS A 118 14.42 25.01 -76.08
C CYS A 118 15.62 25.96 -76.20
N ARG A 119 16.78 25.44 -76.57
CA ARG A 119 17.99 26.24 -76.83
C ARG A 119 17.80 27.11 -78.06
N SER A 120 17.32 26.56 -79.16
CA SER A 120 17.08 27.29 -80.41
C SER A 120 16.03 28.39 -80.24
N LEU A 121 14.93 28.11 -79.51
CA LEU A 121 13.93 29.11 -79.14
C LEU A 121 14.49 30.23 -78.25
N ARG A 122 15.37 29.91 -77.29
CA ARG A 122 16.05 30.91 -76.44
C ARG A 122 17.11 31.71 -77.18
N GLN A 123 17.77 31.09 -78.15
CA GLN A 123 18.86 31.68 -78.92
C GLN A 123 18.37 32.41 -80.16
N ASN A 124 17.06 32.45 -80.44
CA ASN A 124 16.51 33.18 -81.57
C ASN A 124 16.84 34.67 -81.42
N PRO A 125 17.85 35.19 -82.14
CA PRO A 125 18.22 36.58 -82.00
C PRO A 125 17.08 37.37 -82.61
N ASN A 126 16.55 38.37 -81.91
CA ASN A 126 15.59 39.29 -82.49
C ASN A 126 16.31 40.20 -83.51
N ILE A 127 16.62 39.65 -84.68
CA ILE A 127 17.35 40.32 -85.76
C ILE A 127 16.58 41.58 -86.19
N GLN A 128 15.25 41.53 -86.14
CA GLN A 128 14.32 42.64 -86.33
C GLN A 128 14.61 43.79 -85.38
N GLU A 129 14.46 43.56 -84.09
CA GLU A 129 14.69 44.59 -83.07
C GLU A 129 16.13 45.12 -83.07
N ASN A 130 17.13 44.25 -83.27
CA ASN A 130 18.54 44.66 -83.33
C ASN A 130 18.83 45.57 -84.52
N THR A 131 18.16 45.38 -85.66
CA THR A 131 18.36 46.25 -86.83
C THR A 131 17.63 47.57 -86.69
N VAL A 132 16.42 47.56 -86.12
CA VAL A 132 15.70 48.79 -85.78
C VAL A 132 16.54 49.62 -84.80
N LYS A 133 17.08 48.99 -83.75
CA LYS A 133 18.02 49.62 -82.82
C LYS A 133 19.24 50.20 -83.55
N LEU A 134 19.87 49.42 -84.42
CA LEU A 134 21.01 49.89 -85.21
C LEU A 134 20.66 51.11 -86.09
N GLN A 135 19.48 51.14 -86.69
CA GLN A 135 19.01 52.27 -87.51
C GLN A 135 18.76 53.50 -86.65
N LEU A 136 18.13 53.34 -85.49
CA LEU A 136 17.91 54.43 -84.52
C LEU A 136 19.24 55.01 -84.02
N GLU A 137 20.21 54.17 -83.67
CA GLU A 137 21.55 54.62 -83.26
C GLU A 137 22.28 55.37 -84.39
N ARG A 138 22.17 54.89 -85.64
CA ARG A 138 22.73 55.60 -86.80
C ARG A 138 22.09 56.97 -86.99
N GLN A 139 20.76 57.06 -86.93
CA GLN A 139 20.04 58.32 -87.04
C GLN A 139 20.46 59.28 -85.91
N LYS A 140 20.57 58.79 -84.67
CA LYS A 140 21.04 59.57 -83.52
C LYS A 140 22.44 60.14 -83.75
N VAL A 141 23.37 59.36 -84.32
CA VAL A 141 24.72 59.84 -84.67
C VAL A 141 24.69 60.86 -85.83
N GLU A 142 23.86 60.65 -86.84
CA GLU A 142 23.66 61.61 -87.94
C GLU A 142 23.14 62.96 -87.41
N GLU A 143 22.16 62.94 -86.51
CA GLU A 143 21.64 64.14 -85.84
C GLU A 143 22.73 64.84 -85.01
N TRP A 144 23.55 64.07 -84.29
CA TRP A 144 24.67 64.64 -83.52
C TRP A 144 25.69 65.33 -84.42
N TYR A 145 26.07 64.73 -85.54
CA TYR A 145 27.00 65.34 -86.48
C TYR A 145 26.42 66.56 -87.20
N ALA A 146 25.11 66.54 -87.52
CA ALA A 146 24.42 67.69 -88.09
C ALA A 146 24.38 68.87 -87.11
N ASP A 147 24.04 68.62 -85.84
CA ASP A 147 24.00 69.64 -84.79
C ASP A 147 25.39 70.27 -84.56
N VAL A 148 26.44 69.44 -84.51
CA VAL A 148 27.82 69.90 -84.33
C VAL A 148 28.30 70.71 -85.52
N ARG A 149 27.98 70.28 -86.74
CA ARG A 149 28.28 71.05 -87.94
C ARG A 149 27.63 72.44 -87.88
N ASP A 150 26.38 72.52 -87.43
CA ASP A 150 25.66 73.79 -87.32
C ASP A 150 26.19 74.67 -86.18
N GLU A 151 26.58 74.06 -85.06
CA GLU A 151 27.26 74.72 -83.94
C GLU A 151 28.60 75.31 -84.38
N LEU A 152 29.41 74.53 -85.11
CA LEU A 152 30.71 74.96 -85.63
C LEU A 152 30.59 76.11 -86.64
N LYS A 153 29.55 76.10 -87.49
CA LYS A 153 29.28 77.18 -88.46
C LYS A 153 28.87 78.49 -87.79
N LYS A 154 28.16 78.44 -86.67
CA LYS A 154 27.57 79.62 -86.01
C LYS A 154 28.40 80.17 -84.86
N ALA A 155 28.96 79.30 -84.04
CA ALA A 155 29.59 79.64 -82.75
C ALA A 155 31.06 79.22 -82.65
N TYR A 156 31.59 78.49 -83.64
CA TYR A 156 32.95 77.94 -83.63
C TYR A 156 33.25 77.06 -82.39
N THR A 157 32.22 76.41 -81.84
CA THR A 157 32.31 75.47 -80.71
C THR A 157 31.70 74.12 -81.06
N PHE A 158 32.01 73.10 -80.26
CA PHE A 158 31.44 71.75 -80.33
C PHE A 158 30.98 71.26 -78.95
N LYS A 159 30.57 72.19 -78.08
CA LYS A 159 30.24 71.91 -76.69
C LYS A 159 29.06 70.95 -76.57
N SER A 160 28.09 71.03 -77.49
CA SER A 160 26.94 70.12 -77.50
C SER A 160 27.36 68.65 -77.62
N LEU A 161 28.36 68.33 -78.46
CA LEU A 161 28.91 66.98 -78.58
C LEU A 161 29.65 66.55 -77.33
N GLN A 162 30.45 67.46 -76.76
CA GLN A 162 31.20 67.20 -75.54
C GLN A 162 30.26 66.82 -74.38
N ASP A 163 29.19 67.60 -74.20
CA ASP A 163 28.17 67.35 -73.18
C ASP A 163 27.43 66.03 -73.47
N ARG A 164 27.02 65.77 -74.72
CA ARG A 164 26.36 64.51 -75.13
C ARG A 164 27.24 63.28 -74.88
N VAL A 165 28.51 63.31 -75.29
CA VAL A 165 29.45 62.21 -75.06
C VAL A 165 29.67 61.98 -73.56
N ALA A 166 29.77 63.05 -72.77
CA ALA A 166 29.87 62.92 -71.32
C ALA A 166 28.61 62.26 -70.71
N THR A 167 27.42 62.66 -71.15
CA THR A 167 26.16 62.04 -70.69
C THR A 167 26.04 60.57 -71.09
N GLU A 168 26.40 60.21 -72.33
CA GLU A 168 26.33 58.81 -72.81
C GLU A 168 27.35 57.94 -72.09
N LYS A 169 28.56 58.48 -71.81
CA LYS A 169 29.57 57.77 -71.01
C LYS A 169 29.08 57.50 -69.58
N HIS A 170 28.48 58.51 -68.94
CA HIS A 170 27.90 58.36 -67.60
C HIS A 170 26.75 57.34 -67.59
N GLU A 171 25.88 57.36 -68.60
CA GLU A 171 24.79 56.39 -68.73
C GLU A 171 25.30 54.97 -68.97
N GLN A 172 26.36 54.81 -69.78
CA GLN A 172 27.02 53.53 -69.99
C GLN A 172 27.66 52.97 -68.71
N GLU A 173 28.31 53.84 -67.92
CA GLU A 173 28.86 53.48 -66.60
C GLU A 173 27.73 53.04 -65.66
N ARG A 174 26.64 53.82 -65.57
CA ARG A 174 25.44 53.46 -64.78
C ARG A 174 24.85 52.12 -65.19
N LEU A 175 24.72 51.86 -66.49
CA LEU A 175 24.20 50.61 -67.02
C LEU A 175 25.14 49.42 -66.72
N SER A 176 26.45 49.65 -66.71
CA SER A 176 27.43 48.64 -66.31
C SER A 176 27.34 48.28 -64.81
N GLU A 177 27.11 49.29 -63.95
CA GLU A 177 26.89 49.08 -62.52
C GLU A 177 25.60 48.32 -62.25
N VAL A 178 24.50 48.69 -62.92
CA VAL A 178 23.23 47.98 -62.81
C VAL A 178 23.42 46.52 -63.23
N LYS A 179 24.07 46.25 -64.36
CA LYS A 179 24.38 44.87 -64.79
C LYS A 179 25.18 44.09 -63.74
N LYS A 180 26.17 44.72 -63.10
CA LYS A 180 26.96 44.11 -62.03
C LYS A 180 26.07 43.79 -60.81
N ARG A 181 25.28 44.75 -60.33
CA ARG A 181 24.36 44.56 -59.20
C ARG A 181 23.31 43.48 -59.49
N THR A 182 22.77 43.43 -60.71
CA THR A 182 21.81 42.38 -61.10
C THR A 182 22.47 41.01 -61.08
N ARG A 183 23.72 40.86 -61.53
CA ARG A 183 24.47 39.59 -61.45
C ARG A 183 24.70 39.15 -60.01
N GLU A 184 25.13 40.07 -59.16
CA GLU A 184 25.35 39.82 -57.73
C GLU A 184 24.04 39.42 -57.03
N SER A 185 22.95 40.14 -57.30
CA SER A 185 21.61 39.82 -56.78
C SER A 185 21.11 38.46 -57.25
N MET A 186 21.26 38.12 -58.54
CA MET A 186 20.91 36.79 -59.04
C MET A 186 21.73 35.68 -58.38
N GLN A 187 23.01 35.92 -58.11
CA GLN A 187 23.85 34.96 -57.39
C GLN A 187 23.41 34.81 -55.94
N ALA A 188 23.08 35.90 -55.25
CA ALA A 188 22.55 35.87 -53.89
C ALA A 188 21.22 35.11 -53.80
N VAL A 189 20.30 35.35 -54.75
CA VAL A 189 19.03 34.60 -54.82
C VAL A 189 19.27 33.10 -54.99
N ARG A 190 20.18 32.70 -55.88
CA ARG A 190 20.53 31.28 -56.06
C ARG A 190 21.11 30.64 -54.81
N LEU A 191 21.93 31.36 -54.05
CA LEU A 191 22.48 30.87 -52.79
C LEU A 191 21.38 30.70 -51.74
N LEU A 192 20.48 31.68 -51.62
CA LEU A 192 19.33 31.62 -50.71
C LEU A 192 18.37 30.48 -51.07
N GLU A 193 18.08 30.27 -52.36
CA GLU A 193 17.26 29.14 -52.81
C GLU A 193 17.91 27.78 -52.46
N ALA A 194 19.24 27.69 -52.58
CA ALA A 194 19.98 26.48 -52.22
C ALA A 194 19.97 26.23 -50.70
N GLU A 195 20.15 27.28 -49.91
CA GLU A 195 20.10 27.24 -48.44
C GLU A 195 18.71 26.88 -47.94
N LEU A 196 17.66 27.53 -48.47
CA LEU A 196 16.27 27.21 -48.17
C LEU A 196 15.95 25.74 -48.47
N LYS A 197 16.42 25.22 -49.61
CA LYS A 197 16.21 23.81 -49.97
C LYS A 197 16.96 22.85 -49.04
N LYS A 198 18.13 23.25 -48.54
CA LYS A 198 18.90 22.45 -47.58
C LYS A 198 18.18 22.44 -46.23
N GLU A 199 17.76 23.61 -45.76
CA GLU A 199 17.07 23.79 -44.49
C GLU A 199 15.73 23.03 -44.47
N THR A 200 14.93 23.11 -45.53
CA THR A 200 13.68 22.30 -45.62
C THR A 200 13.96 20.79 -45.57
N ALA A 201 15.03 20.32 -46.20
CA ALA A 201 15.41 18.91 -46.18
C ALA A 201 15.94 18.46 -44.79
N GLU A 202 16.59 19.36 -44.04
CA GLU A 202 17.01 19.12 -42.65
C GLU A 202 15.78 19.08 -41.73
N TYR A 203 14.89 20.07 -41.82
CA TYR A 203 13.62 20.07 -41.09
C TYR A 203 12.77 18.82 -41.35
N GLU A 204 12.67 18.35 -42.60
CA GLU A 204 11.97 17.11 -42.91
C GLU A 204 12.63 15.88 -42.28
N ARG A 205 13.96 15.84 -42.17
CA ARG A 205 14.67 14.77 -41.48
C ARG A 205 14.39 14.79 -39.99
N ASP A 206 14.50 15.96 -39.36
CA ASP A 206 14.27 16.12 -37.92
C ASP A 206 12.81 15.81 -37.56
N MET A 207 11.85 16.23 -38.40
CA MET A 207 10.44 15.86 -38.25
C MET A 207 10.22 14.34 -38.34
N LYS A 208 10.94 13.63 -39.22
CA LYS A 208 10.85 12.17 -39.30
C LYS A 208 11.48 11.50 -38.08
N GLN A 209 12.62 12.00 -37.61
CA GLN A 209 13.30 11.48 -36.42
C GLN A 209 12.45 11.67 -35.17
N THR A 210 11.98 12.88 -34.92
CA THR A 210 11.11 13.19 -33.76
C THR A 210 9.81 12.39 -33.79
N ASN A 211 9.18 12.21 -34.96
CA ASN A 211 8.00 11.36 -35.07
C ASN A 211 8.32 9.88 -34.78
N ALA A 212 9.49 9.37 -35.19
CA ALA A 212 9.92 8.02 -34.86
C ALA A 212 10.14 7.86 -33.35
N GLU A 213 10.82 8.83 -32.70
CA GLU A 213 11.01 8.87 -31.25
C GLU A 213 9.68 8.95 -30.48
N ILE A 214 8.71 9.73 -30.98
CA ILE A 214 7.35 9.77 -30.42
C ILE A 214 6.68 8.41 -30.52
N SER A 215 6.86 7.68 -31.63
CA SER A 215 6.30 6.34 -31.81
C SER A 215 6.90 5.34 -30.80
N THR A 216 8.23 5.33 -30.65
CA THR A 216 8.90 4.43 -29.70
C THR A 216 8.48 4.73 -28.27
N LEU A 217 8.43 6.00 -27.87
CA LEU A 217 7.99 6.41 -26.53
C LEU A 217 6.52 6.04 -26.27
N LYS A 218 5.65 6.10 -27.29
CA LYS A 218 4.25 5.64 -27.16
C LYS A 218 4.16 4.13 -26.94
N GLU A 219 4.96 3.36 -27.67
CA GLU A 219 5.03 1.90 -27.51
C GLU A 219 5.56 1.53 -26.11
N GLU A 220 6.63 2.16 -25.65
CA GLU A 220 7.16 1.98 -24.30
C GLU A 220 6.14 2.33 -23.22
N LEU A 221 5.40 3.44 -23.38
CA LEU A 221 4.34 3.83 -22.46
C LEU A 221 3.21 2.79 -22.42
N GLN A 222 2.78 2.29 -23.58
CA GLN A 222 1.76 1.24 -23.64
C GLN A 222 2.24 -0.05 -22.98
N GLN A 223 3.47 -0.48 -23.26
CA GLN A 223 4.06 -1.66 -22.62
C GLN A 223 4.17 -1.49 -21.10
N SER A 224 4.59 -0.32 -20.61
CA SER A 224 4.69 -0.03 -19.18
C SER A 224 3.31 -0.06 -18.50
N ARG A 225 2.28 0.51 -19.15
CA ARG A 225 0.88 0.44 -18.68
C ARG A 225 0.37 -0.99 -18.61
N LEU A 226 0.60 -1.79 -19.65
CA LEU A 226 0.20 -3.20 -19.69
C LEU A 226 0.91 -4.01 -18.60
N LYS A 227 2.23 -3.83 -18.43
CA LYS A 227 3.01 -4.48 -17.37
C LYS A 227 2.49 -4.11 -15.98
N SER A 228 2.23 -2.82 -15.75
CA SER A 228 1.70 -2.33 -14.47
C SER A 228 0.31 -2.88 -14.18
N SER A 229 -0.59 -2.87 -15.16
CA SER A 229 -1.94 -3.41 -15.04
C SER A 229 -1.93 -4.93 -14.79
N LEU A 230 -1.08 -5.68 -15.50
CA LEU A 230 -0.93 -7.12 -15.30
C LEU A 230 -0.36 -7.44 -13.92
N LYS A 231 0.64 -6.68 -13.47
CA LYS A 231 1.23 -6.83 -12.13
C LYS A 231 0.19 -6.57 -11.04
N LEU A 232 -0.57 -5.50 -11.16
CA LEU A 232 -1.64 -5.17 -10.21
C LEU A 232 -2.72 -6.27 -10.17
N SER A 233 -3.18 -6.74 -11.34
CA SER A 233 -4.15 -7.85 -11.39
C SER A 233 -3.60 -9.16 -10.81
N PHE A 234 -2.31 -9.44 -11.00
CA PHE A 234 -1.67 -10.61 -10.41
C PHE A 234 -1.56 -10.49 -8.89
N GLU A 235 -1.14 -9.33 -8.38
CA GLU A 235 -1.07 -9.04 -6.95
C GLU A 235 -2.46 -9.10 -6.30
N GLU A 236 -3.50 -8.54 -6.93
CA GLU A 236 -4.89 -8.65 -6.47
C GLU A 236 -5.35 -10.11 -6.38
N LYS A 237 -5.10 -10.92 -7.41
CA LYS A 237 -5.44 -12.35 -7.38
C LYS A 237 -4.66 -13.11 -6.32
N GLN A 238 -3.39 -12.77 -6.12
CA GLN A 238 -2.55 -13.39 -5.10
C GLN A 238 -3.07 -13.04 -3.69
N LEU A 239 -3.39 -11.78 -3.43
CA LEU A 239 -3.97 -11.33 -2.17
C LEU A 239 -5.33 -11.98 -1.92
N ALA A 240 -6.22 -12.00 -2.91
CA ALA A 240 -7.53 -12.66 -2.79
C ALA A 240 -7.38 -14.16 -2.47
N ALA A 241 -6.44 -14.87 -3.10
CA ALA A 241 -6.17 -16.28 -2.80
C ALA A 241 -5.58 -16.48 -1.38
N GLN A 242 -4.73 -15.56 -0.92
CA GLN A 242 -4.21 -15.57 0.45
C GLN A 242 -5.31 -15.32 1.48
N GLU A 243 -6.17 -14.33 1.24
CA GLU A 243 -7.35 -14.04 2.07
C GLU A 243 -8.28 -15.25 2.15
N GLU A 244 -8.61 -15.88 1.01
CA GLU A 244 -9.46 -17.06 0.98
C GLU A 244 -8.82 -18.27 1.70
N ALA A 245 -7.51 -18.47 1.56
CA ALA A 245 -6.78 -19.49 2.30
C ALA A 245 -6.82 -19.23 3.81
N LEU A 246 -6.61 -17.98 4.22
CA LEU A 246 -6.65 -17.57 5.63
C LEU A 246 -8.06 -17.73 6.22
N LEU A 247 -9.09 -17.31 5.49
CA LEU A 247 -10.50 -17.52 5.87
C LEU A 247 -10.81 -19.00 6.06
N ARG A 248 -10.36 -19.88 5.16
CA ARG A 248 -10.53 -21.34 5.32
C ARG A 248 -9.85 -21.87 6.58
N VAL A 249 -8.68 -21.36 6.94
CA VAL A 249 -7.99 -21.74 8.18
C VAL A 249 -8.77 -21.26 9.40
N PHE A 250 -9.24 -20.01 9.40
CA PHE A 250 -10.05 -19.48 10.50
C PHE A 250 -11.37 -20.23 10.65
N GLN A 251 -12.07 -20.53 9.55
CA GLN A 251 -13.30 -21.33 9.59
C GLN A 251 -13.07 -22.72 10.19
N LYS A 252 -11.97 -23.41 9.81
CA LYS A 252 -11.62 -24.69 10.43
C LYS A 252 -11.35 -24.55 11.92
N LYS A 253 -10.66 -23.48 12.33
CA LYS A 253 -10.36 -23.25 13.74
C LYS A 253 -11.62 -22.91 14.54
N GLU A 254 -12.53 -22.15 13.95
CA GLU A 254 -13.83 -21.84 14.53
C GLU A 254 -14.65 -23.10 14.73
N ILE A 255 -14.74 -23.99 13.73
CA ILE A 255 -15.41 -25.30 13.86
C ILE A 255 -14.76 -26.16 14.96
N GLU A 256 -13.42 -26.20 15.02
CA GLU A 256 -12.70 -26.94 16.06
C GLU A 256 -13.02 -26.40 17.47
N LEU A 257 -13.00 -25.08 17.64
CA LEU A 257 -13.34 -24.43 18.91
C LEU A 257 -14.82 -24.63 19.28
N GLN A 258 -15.73 -24.57 18.31
CA GLN A 258 -17.15 -24.88 18.53
C GLN A 258 -17.33 -26.32 19.00
N SER A 259 -16.65 -27.29 18.37
CA SER A 259 -16.70 -28.69 18.80
C SER A 259 -16.09 -28.90 20.20
N GLN A 260 -15.02 -28.18 20.55
CA GLN A 260 -14.47 -28.21 21.91
C GLN A 260 -15.48 -27.63 22.92
N LEU A 261 -16.12 -26.51 22.59
CA LEU A 261 -17.11 -25.88 23.45
C LEU A 261 -18.33 -26.80 23.66
N GLU A 262 -18.81 -27.48 22.60
CA GLU A 262 -19.87 -28.48 22.70
C GLU A 262 -19.49 -29.63 23.64
N LYS A 263 -18.26 -30.18 23.51
CA LYS A 263 -17.77 -31.25 24.39
C LYS A 263 -17.69 -30.81 25.85
N GLU A 264 -17.11 -29.65 26.12
CA GLU A 264 -17.04 -29.08 27.48
C GLU A 264 -18.44 -28.83 28.05
N HIS A 265 -19.40 -28.43 27.21
CA HIS A 265 -20.79 -28.26 27.63
C HIS A 265 -21.47 -29.59 27.96
N GLU A 266 -21.24 -30.65 27.17
CA GLU A 266 -21.71 -32.00 27.46
C GLU A 266 -21.10 -32.52 28.76
N GLU A 267 -19.79 -32.37 28.96
CA GLU A 267 -19.08 -32.77 30.19
C GLU A 267 -19.62 -32.03 31.41
N ALA A 268 -19.79 -30.71 31.32
CA ALA A 268 -20.40 -29.90 32.38
C ALA A 268 -21.84 -30.32 32.68
N SER A 269 -22.64 -30.67 31.66
CA SER A 269 -24.01 -31.16 31.86
C SER A 269 -24.05 -32.51 32.58
N VAL A 270 -23.14 -33.43 32.22
CA VAL A 270 -22.99 -34.72 32.92
C VAL A 270 -22.53 -34.51 34.36
N GLU A 271 -21.58 -33.61 34.60
CA GLU A 271 -21.13 -33.27 35.94
C GLU A 271 -22.26 -32.64 36.77
N GLU A 272 -23.03 -31.71 36.21
CA GLU A 272 -24.19 -31.09 36.88
C GLU A 272 -25.26 -32.13 37.21
N PHE A 273 -25.53 -33.07 36.29
CA PHE A 273 -26.43 -34.19 36.55
C PHE A 273 -25.92 -35.09 37.67
N ALA A 274 -24.65 -35.51 37.62
CA ALA A 274 -24.04 -36.33 38.65
C ALA A 274 -24.03 -35.62 40.01
N HIS A 275 -23.65 -34.35 40.04
CA HIS A 275 -23.69 -33.50 41.22
C HIS A 275 -25.10 -33.41 41.81
N THR A 276 -26.11 -33.20 40.96
CA THR A 276 -27.52 -33.19 41.38
C THR A 276 -27.94 -34.53 41.99
N GLN A 277 -27.55 -35.67 41.40
CA GLN A 277 -27.85 -36.99 41.95
C GLN A 277 -27.13 -37.24 43.28
N VAL A 278 -25.85 -36.87 43.39
CA VAL A 278 -25.06 -36.98 44.63
C VAL A 278 -25.67 -36.11 45.73
N LEU A 279 -26.07 -34.88 45.41
CA LEU A 279 -26.76 -33.99 46.35
C LEU A 279 -28.09 -34.59 46.82
N LYS A 280 -28.90 -35.16 45.90
CA LYS A 280 -30.15 -35.84 46.25
C LYS A 280 -29.89 -37.02 47.19
N PHE A 281 -28.99 -37.92 46.82
CA PHE A 281 -28.60 -39.06 47.64
C PHE A 281 -28.08 -38.62 49.02
N SER A 282 -27.21 -37.62 49.06
CA SER A 282 -26.69 -37.09 50.33
C SER A 282 -27.80 -36.49 51.19
N LYS A 283 -28.76 -35.77 50.62
CA LYS A 283 -29.92 -35.23 51.35
C LYS A 283 -30.81 -36.36 51.89
N GLU A 284 -31.12 -37.35 51.07
CA GLU A 284 -31.91 -38.52 51.47
C GLU A 284 -31.21 -39.33 52.56
N TYR A 285 -29.90 -39.52 52.45
CA TYR A 285 -29.09 -40.22 53.46
C TYR A 285 -29.04 -39.43 54.77
N ILE A 286 -28.79 -38.12 54.71
CA ILE A 286 -28.85 -37.24 55.90
C ILE A 286 -30.23 -37.33 56.55
N GLN A 287 -31.31 -37.28 55.76
CA GLN A 287 -32.67 -37.39 56.28
C GLN A 287 -32.88 -38.75 56.96
N LYS A 288 -32.48 -39.85 56.31
CA LYS A 288 -32.59 -41.19 56.88
C LYS A 288 -31.83 -41.33 58.20
N VAL A 289 -30.60 -40.81 58.28
CA VAL A 289 -29.82 -40.80 59.52
C VAL A 289 -30.48 -39.92 60.59
N GLN A 290 -31.08 -38.78 60.20
CA GLN A 290 -31.85 -37.95 61.13
C GLN A 290 -33.09 -38.68 61.65
N ASP A 291 -33.82 -39.40 60.80
CA ASP A 291 -35.00 -40.19 61.17
C ASP A 291 -34.61 -41.36 62.08
N GLU A 292 -33.52 -42.08 61.77
CA GLU A 292 -32.96 -43.13 62.64
C GLU A 292 -32.53 -42.57 64.00
N ARG A 293 -31.88 -41.40 64.01
CA ARG A 293 -31.52 -40.69 65.23
C ARG A 293 -32.76 -40.31 66.04
N GLN A 294 -33.81 -39.79 65.39
CA GLN A 294 -35.08 -39.47 66.05
C GLN A 294 -35.74 -40.73 66.62
N ALA A 295 -35.82 -41.82 65.86
CA ALA A 295 -36.35 -43.10 66.33
C ALA A 295 -35.55 -43.67 67.51
N TRP A 296 -34.22 -43.53 67.50
CA TRP A 296 -33.38 -43.89 68.65
C TRP A 296 -33.64 -42.99 69.86
N HIS A 297 -33.79 -41.68 69.67
CA HIS A 297 -34.17 -40.78 70.74
C HIS A 297 -35.55 -41.12 71.32
N GLU A 298 -36.53 -41.44 70.49
CA GLU A 298 -37.87 -41.86 70.93
C GLU A 298 -37.82 -43.18 71.71
N ARG A 299 -37.06 -44.18 71.22
CA ARG A 299 -36.85 -45.45 71.93
C ARG A 299 -36.17 -45.23 73.26
N PHE A 300 -35.08 -44.46 73.28
CA PHE A 300 -34.36 -44.14 74.50
C PHE A 300 -35.24 -43.37 75.49
N ALA A 301 -36.04 -42.40 75.01
CA ALA A 301 -36.99 -41.67 75.85
C ALA A 301 -38.05 -42.61 76.43
N LYS A 302 -38.59 -43.53 75.62
CA LYS A 302 -39.58 -44.53 76.05
C LYS A 302 -38.99 -45.52 77.06
N GLU A 303 -37.80 -46.06 76.81
CA GLU A 303 -37.09 -46.94 77.74
C GLU A 303 -36.75 -46.21 79.04
N THR A 304 -36.33 -44.93 78.96
CA THR A 304 -36.09 -44.10 80.13
C THR A 304 -37.38 -43.88 80.91
N GLU A 305 -38.50 -43.61 80.23
CA GLU A 305 -39.81 -43.44 80.87
C GLU A 305 -40.29 -44.74 81.52
N ASP A 306 -40.15 -45.89 80.85
CA ASP A 306 -40.51 -47.20 81.38
C ASP A 306 -39.61 -47.58 82.57
N LYS A 307 -38.31 -47.29 82.52
CA LYS A 307 -37.40 -47.46 83.67
C LYS A 307 -37.73 -46.50 84.81
N GLN A 308 -38.15 -45.26 84.52
CA GLN A 308 -38.61 -44.31 85.53
C GLN A 308 -39.93 -44.78 86.17
N ARG A 309 -40.83 -45.40 85.40
CA ARG A 309 -42.06 -46.05 85.88
C ARG A 309 -41.76 -47.27 86.76
N GLU A 310 -40.81 -48.12 86.36
CA GLU A 310 -40.32 -49.23 87.18
C GLU A 310 -39.71 -48.72 88.50
N LEU A 311 -38.87 -47.68 88.44
CA LEU A 311 -38.25 -47.08 89.62
C LEU A 311 -39.28 -46.46 90.56
N THR A 312 -40.30 -45.77 90.04
CA THR A 312 -41.40 -45.25 90.85
C THR A 312 -42.30 -46.35 91.41
N ALA A 313 -42.54 -47.45 90.68
CA ALA A 313 -43.24 -48.62 91.19
C ALA A 313 -42.46 -49.30 92.34
N LEU A 314 -41.14 -49.46 92.19
CA LEU A 314 -40.26 -49.97 93.23
C LEU A 314 -40.22 -49.06 94.45
N LEU A 315 -40.16 -47.73 94.27
CA LEU A 315 -40.26 -46.77 95.38
C LEU A 315 -41.61 -46.83 96.08
N LYS A 316 -42.72 -47.02 95.34
CA LYS A 316 -44.04 -47.24 95.95
C LYS A 316 -44.09 -48.55 96.73
N HIS A 317 -43.50 -49.62 96.20
CA HIS A 317 -43.39 -50.92 96.86
C HIS A 317 -42.53 -50.84 98.12
N GLN A 318 -41.37 -50.16 98.06
CA GLN A 318 -40.51 -49.89 99.21
C GLN A 318 -41.24 -49.06 100.27
N ASN A 319 -41.98 -48.02 99.88
CA ASN A 319 -42.78 -47.22 100.80
C ASN A 319 -43.94 -48.01 101.43
N SER A 320 -44.54 -48.94 100.70
CA SER A 320 -45.53 -49.90 101.23
C SER A 320 -44.91 -50.84 102.28
N ILE A 321 -43.73 -51.37 102.00
CA ILE A 321 -42.96 -52.18 102.96
C ILE A 321 -42.58 -51.35 104.18
N MET A 322 -42.10 -50.12 104.01
CA MET A 322 -41.79 -49.21 105.12
C MET A 322 -43.02 -48.93 105.99
N ARG A 323 -44.21 -48.75 105.40
CA ARG A 323 -45.46 -48.58 106.17
C ARG A 323 -45.86 -49.83 106.94
N THR A 324 -45.75 -51.01 106.33
CA THR A 324 -46.07 -52.27 107.01
C THR A 324 -45.06 -52.59 108.12
N LEU A 325 -43.79 -52.22 107.94
CA LEU A 325 -42.75 -52.34 108.95
C LEU A 325 -42.96 -51.34 110.10
N ALA A 326 -43.37 -50.10 109.82
CA ALA A 326 -43.75 -49.13 110.83
C ALA A 326 -44.94 -49.60 111.69
N VAL A 327 -45.97 -50.21 111.07
CA VAL A 327 -47.11 -50.81 111.80
C VAL A 327 -46.68 -52.02 112.63
N ALA A 328 -45.74 -52.83 112.14
CA ALA A 328 -45.19 -53.95 112.89
C ALA A 328 -44.32 -53.52 114.08
N GLN A 329 -43.53 -52.45 113.94
CA GLN A 329 -42.76 -51.85 115.03
C GLN A 329 -43.66 -51.20 116.08
N GLN A 330 -44.71 -50.48 115.66
CA GLN A 330 -45.67 -49.88 116.60
C GLN A 330 -46.40 -50.93 117.44
N ARG A 331 -46.72 -52.10 116.86
CA ARG A 331 -47.26 -53.25 117.62
C ARG A 331 -46.26 -53.87 118.59
N LEU A 332 -44.97 -53.80 118.29
CA LEU A 332 -43.91 -54.36 119.12
C LEU A 332 -43.63 -53.45 120.33
N ASP A 333 -43.66 -52.13 120.10
CA ASP A 333 -43.55 -51.11 121.15
C ASP A 333 -44.76 -51.17 122.11
N GLU A 334 -45.99 -51.33 121.59
CA GLU A 334 -47.20 -51.51 122.43
C GLU A 334 -47.16 -52.80 123.28
N ASP A 335 -46.58 -53.90 122.77
CA ASP A 335 -46.43 -55.15 123.51
C ASP A 335 -45.27 -55.11 124.53
N GLN A 336 -44.23 -54.28 124.31
CA GLN A 336 -43.16 -54.03 125.28
C GLN A 336 -43.62 -53.12 126.42
N GLU A 337 -44.38 -52.07 126.14
CA GLU A 337 -44.96 -51.20 127.18
C GLU A 337 -45.93 -51.95 128.10
N ARG A 338 -46.69 -52.93 127.57
CA ARG A 338 -47.59 -53.76 128.38
C ARG A 338 -46.84 -54.70 129.32
N ARG A 339 -45.67 -55.22 128.92
CA ARG A 339 -44.81 -56.09 129.75
C ARG A 339 -44.06 -55.30 130.83
N ASP A 340 -43.56 -54.11 130.49
CA ASP A 340 -42.86 -53.24 131.46
C ASP A 340 -43.79 -52.67 132.55
N ALA A 341 -45.09 -52.50 132.26
CA ALA A 341 -46.10 -52.10 133.24
C ALA A 341 -46.43 -53.23 134.24
N GLU A 342 -46.45 -54.48 133.79
CA GLU A 342 -46.68 -55.65 134.65
C GLU A 342 -45.46 -55.93 135.56
N GLU A 343 -44.24 -55.73 135.06
CA GLU A 343 -43.00 -55.97 135.81
C GLU A 343 -42.77 -54.90 136.92
N LYS A 344 -43.10 -53.63 136.67
CA LYS A 344 -43.03 -52.55 137.67
C LYS A 344 -44.05 -52.70 138.80
N ALA A 345 -45.20 -53.32 138.55
CA ALA A 345 -46.20 -53.62 139.59
C ALA A 345 -45.80 -54.81 140.49
N ALA A 346 -44.98 -55.74 139.99
CA ALA A 346 -44.48 -56.89 140.76
C ALA A 346 -43.30 -56.52 141.69
N ILE A 347 -42.42 -55.62 141.27
CA ILE A 347 -41.20 -55.22 142.01
C ILE A 347 -41.53 -54.39 143.28
N THR A 348 -42.58 -53.55 143.25
CA THR A 348 -43.00 -52.76 144.42
C THR A 348 -43.66 -53.58 145.53
N LYS A 349 -44.30 -54.71 145.18
CA LYS A 349 -44.94 -55.64 146.14
C LYS A 349 -43.93 -56.58 146.83
N ALA A 350 -42.80 -56.88 146.19
CA ALA A 350 -41.74 -57.71 146.73
C ALA A 350 -40.80 -56.97 147.72
N ALA A 351 -40.59 -55.66 147.56
CA ALA A 351 -39.71 -54.87 148.42
C ALA A 351 -40.24 -54.68 149.86
N LEU A 352 -41.57 -54.66 150.06
CA LEU A 352 -42.21 -54.47 151.37
C LEU A 352 -42.18 -55.71 152.28
N LEU A 353 -42.01 -56.91 151.73
CA LEU A 353 -41.93 -58.16 152.50
C LEU A 353 -40.50 -58.49 152.98
N VAL A 354 -39.47 -57.93 152.33
CA VAL A 354 -38.05 -58.19 152.66
C VAL A 354 -37.56 -57.36 153.86
N GLU A 355 -38.13 -56.18 154.13
CA GLU A 355 -37.79 -55.38 155.32
C GLU A 355 -38.33 -55.98 156.63
N ARG A 356 -39.47 -56.70 156.58
CA ARG A 356 -40.08 -57.32 157.77
C ARG A 356 -39.31 -58.55 158.26
N ALA A 357 -38.61 -59.26 157.36
CA ALA A 357 -37.77 -60.42 157.69
C ALA A 357 -36.38 -60.05 158.25
N LYS A 358 -35.84 -58.87 157.92
CA LYS A 358 -34.51 -58.42 158.34
C LYS A 358 -34.44 -57.96 159.81
N GLN A 359 -35.58 -57.68 160.45
CA GLN A 359 -35.62 -57.31 161.88
C GLN A 359 -35.63 -58.54 162.80
N ASP A 360 -36.22 -59.66 162.37
CA ASP A 360 -36.33 -60.89 163.16
C ASP A 360 -35.02 -61.71 163.26
N ASP A 361 -34.12 -61.60 162.27
CA ASP A 361 -32.83 -62.31 162.25
C ASP A 361 -31.74 -61.64 163.11
N LYS A 362 -31.85 -60.33 163.36
CA LYS A 362 -30.88 -59.59 164.21
C LYS A 362 -30.99 -59.96 165.70
N LEU A 363 -32.16 -60.37 166.17
CA LEU A 363 -32.37 -60.78 167.56
C LEU A 363 -31.87 -62.22 167.85
N LYS A 364 -31.72 -63.07 166.83
CA LYS A 364 -31.29 -64.47 166.99
C LYS A 364 -29.77 -64.66 166.89
N GLN A 365 -29.05 -63.77 166.20
CA GLN A 365 -27.59 -63.88 166.01
C GLN A 365 -26.76 -63.37 167.20
N ALA A 366 -27.30 -62.50 168.07
CA ALA A 366 -26.58 -62.02 169.26
C ALA A 366 -26.42 -63.08 170.37
N ALA A 367 -27.24 -64.14 170.38
CA ALA A 367 -27.22 -65.16 171.44
C ALA A 367 -26.17 -66.28 171.22
N VAL A 368 -25.56 -66.38 170.03
CA VAL A 368 -24.69 -67.51 169.65
C VAL A 368 -23.20 -67.15 169.71
N THR A 369 -22.83 -65.88 169.50
CA THR A 369 -21.44 -65.41 169.45
C THR A 369 -20.74 -65.38 170.81
N ILE A 370 -21.46 -65.15 171.93
CA ILE A 370 -20.84 -65.12 173.26
C ILE A 370 -20.53 -66.54 173.80
N ARG A 371 -21.25 -67.58 173.35
CA ARG A 371 -20.99 -68.98 173.76
C ARG A 371 -19.82 -69.64 173.01
N HIS A 372 -19.37 -69.08 171.90
CA HIS A 372 -18.29 -69.66 171.09
C HIS A 372 -16.90 -69.17 171.53
N PHE A 373 -16.74 -67.87 171.85
CA PHE A 373 -15.46 -67.32 172.28
C PHE A 373 -14.94 -67.90 173.61
N ALA A 374 -15.81 -68.35 174.51
CA ALA A 374 -15.41 -68.97 175.77
C ALA A 374 -14.85 -70.41 175.62
N ARG A 375 -15.16 -71.14 174.53
CA ARG A 375 -14.69 -72.52 174.35
C ARG A 375 -13.32 -72.65 173.70
N VAL A 376 -12.91 -71.67 172.89
CA VAL A 376 -11.62 -71.71 172.20
C VAL A 376 -10.47 -71.34 173.16
N PHE A 377 -10.69 -70.43 174.10
CA PHE A 377 -9.67 -70.05 175.08
C PHE A 377 -9.29 -71.18 176.04
N LEU A 378 -10.21 -72.12 176.31
CA LEU A 378 -9.99 -73.23 177.23
C LEU A 378 -9.26 -74.44 176.61
N LYS A 379 -9.06 -74.50 175.29
CA LYS A 379 -8.40 -75.64 174.64
C LYS A 379 -6.91 -75.43 174.31
N ASN A 380 -6.41 -74.19 174.38
CA ASN A 380 -5.03 -73.87 174.01
C ASN A 380 -4.01 -73.76 175.15
N ILE A 381 -4.39 -73.94 176.42
CA ILE A 381 -3.40 -73.87 177.53
C ILE A 381 -3.25 -75.20 178.28
N GLN A 382 -4.02 -76.25 177.93
CA GLN A 382 -3.92 -77.58 178.55
C GLN A 382 -2.99 -78.58 177.83
N GLU A 383 -2.28 -78.15 176.78
CA GLU A 383 -1.00 -78.74 176.35
C GLU A 383 0.22 -77.92 176.84
N VAL A 384 -0.03 -76.86 177.62
CA VAL A 384 0.97 -76.27 178.52
C VAL A 384 0.43 -76.28 179.93
N LEU A 385 0.25 -77.47 180.46
CA LEU A 385 0.62 -77.67 181.85
C LEU A 385 1.11 -79.09 181.90
N GLN A 386 2.41 -79.31 181.73
CA GLN A 386 3.14 -80.47 182.26
C GLN A 386 4.58 -80.51 181.70
N GLU A 387 5.53 -79.73 182.21
CA GLU A 387 5.94 -79.64 183.62
C GLU A 387 4.83 -79.33 184.65
N SER A 388 4.59 -80.35 185.48
CA SER A 388 3.89 -80.33 186.76
C SER A 388 2.36 -80.20 186.80
N SER A 389 1.73 -81.38 186.71
CA SER A 389 1.07 -82.04 187.87
C SER A 389 -0.44 -82.34 187.77
N LYS A 390 -0.73 -83.66 187.94
CA LYS A 390 -1.73 -84.30 188.82
C LYS A 390 -3.20 -83.80 188.69
N GLY A 391 -4.22 -84.61 188.42
CA GLY A 391 -4.40 -86.06 188.36
C GLY A 391 -5.84 -86.45 188.77
N LYS A 392 -6.17 -87.75 188.62
CA LYS A 392 -7.31 -88.52 189.20
C LYS A 392 -8.73 -88.23 188.62
N LYS A 393 -9.67 -89.17 188.45
CA LYS A 393 -9.81 -90.63 188.68
C LYS A 393 -11.20 -91.09 188.14
N LYS A 394 -11.28 -92.23 187.43
CA LYS A 394 -11.96 -93.52 187.75
C LYS A 394 -13.51 -93.64 187.85
N GLY A 395 -14.03 -94.64 187.12
CA GLY A 395 -15.26 -95.46 187.35
C GLY A 395 -15.80 -96.00 186.00
N LYS A 396 -15.88 -97.30 185.61
CA LYS A 396 -16.54 -98.55 186.13
C LYS A 396 -18.07 -98.37 186.27
N ASP A 397 -19.05 -99.21 185.86
CA ASP A 397 -19.20 -100.54 185.20
C ASP A 397 -20.74 -100.77 184.90
N LYS A 398 -21.13 -101.77 184.06
CA LYS A 398 -22.37 -102.64 184.06
C LYS A 398 -23.87 -102.18 183.99
N LYS A 399 -24.72 -103.16 183.58
CA LYS A 399 -26.21 -103.29 183.70
C LYS A 399 -26.56 -104.33 184.80
N GLY A 400 -27.52 -104.05 185.68
CA GLY A 400 -28.09 -105.04 186.61
C GLY A 400 -28.58 -104.46 187.94
N LYS A 401 -29.92 -104.41 188.08
CA LYS A 401 -30.78 -104.21 189.27
C LYS A 401 -30.68 -102.90 190.06
#